data_AF-A0A2N3E188-F1
#
_entry.id   AF-A0A2N3E188-F1
#
_cell.length_a   1.000
_cell.length_b   1.000
_cell.length_c   1.000
_cell.angle_alpha   90.00
_cell.angle_beta   90.00
_cell.angle_gamma   90.00
#
_symmetry.space_group_name_H-M   'P 1'
#
loop_
_entity.id
_entity.type
_entity.pdbx_description
1 polymer ?
#
loop_
_entity_poly.entity_id
_entity_poly.type
_entity_poly.pdbx_seq_one_letter_code
_entity_poly.pdbx_strand_id
1 'polypeptide(L)'
;IRRADLGFVYQFHNLLPEFSAVENVVLPQMIAGVGKREARDFAMNLLTRMGLGDRAEHRPAELSGGEQQRVAIARALANRPHVLLADEPTGNLDPKTARMVFAELLNICRSEGVAAVIATHNLDLASHMDRVVLLHEGKLHEGSDIAAEYQSL
;
A
#
# COMPACT_ATOMS: atom_id res chain seq x y z
N ILE A 1 16.71 7.44 11.02
CA ILE A 1 16.07 8.12 9.88
C ILE A 1 15.12 7.17 9.15
N ARG A 2 15.53 6.09 8.48
CA ARG A 2 14.59 5.34 7.61
C ARG A 2 13.35 4.64 8.23
N ARG A 3 13.37 4.13 9.48
CA ARG A 3 12.29 3.25 9.99
C ARG A 3 10.95 3.92 10.32
N ALA A 4 10.97 5.21 10.63
CA ALA A 4 9.79 5.95 11.05
C ALA A 4 9.21 6.81 9.91
N ASP A 5 10.06 7.28 8.99
CA ASP A 5 9.66 8.29 8.01
C ASP A 5 9.13 7.69 6.70
N LEU A 6 9.47 6.43 6.39
CA LEU A 6 9.16 5.77 5.12
C LEU A 6 8.45 4.43 5.31
N GLY A 7 7.31 4.28 4.63
CA GLY A 7 6.61 3.01 4.42
C GLY A 7 6.87 2.48 3.02
N PHE A 8 6.94 1.16 2.84
CA PHE A 8 7.17 0.52 1.54
C PHE A 8 6.16 -0.59 1.27
N VAL A 9 5.57 -0.54 0.07
CA VAL A 9 4.76 -1.62 -0.52
C VAL A 9 5.48 -2.11 -1.77
N TYR A 10 5.82 -3.39 -1.79
CA TYR A 10 6.46 -4.04 -2.93
C TYR A 10 5.40 -4.66 -3.84
N GLN A 11 5.76 -4.88 -5.11
CA GLN A 11 4.92 -5.59 -6.10
C GLN A 11 4.51 -7.00 -5.63
N PHE A 12 5.39 -7.67 -4.87
CA PHE A 12 5.06 -8.89 -4.13
C PHE A 12 4.79 -8.55 -2.67
N HIS A 13 3.72 -9.11 -2.10
CA HIS A 13 3.28 -8.80 -0.73
C HIS A 13 4.40 -8.99 0.32
N ASN A 14 5.31 -9.96 0.10
CA ASN A 14 6.41 -10.30 0.98
C ASN A 14 5.98 -10.41 2.46
N LEU A 15 4.78 -10.96 2.69
CA LEU A 15 4.30 -11.24 4.05
C LEU A 15 5.12 -12.38 4.64
N LEU A 16 5.34 -12.32 5.95
CA LEU A 16 5.99 -13.39 6.68
C LEU A 16 4.98 -14.53 6.86
N PRO A 17 5.20 -15.70 6.23
CA PRO A 17 4.18 -16.75 6.12
C PRO A 17 3.84 -17.44 7.44
N GLU A 18 4.73 -17.39 8.43
CA GLU A 18 4.52 -17.98 9.75
C GLU A 18 3.60 -17.14 10.65
N PHE A 19 3.37 -15.88 10.29
CA PHE A 19 2.66 -14.89 11.08
C PHE A 19 1.27 -14.62 10.50
N SER A 20 0.29 -14.34 11.36
CA SER A 20 -1.02 -13.89 10.92
C SER A 20 -0.98 -12.50 10.27
N ALA A 21 -2.08 -12.07 9.67
CA ALA A 21 -2.22 -10.73 9.11
C ALA A 21 -1.94 -9.64 10.16
N VAL A 22 -2.52 -9.76 11.36
CA VAL A 22 -2.27 -8.79 12.45
C VAL A 22 -0.83 -8.81 12.90
N GLU A 23 -0.21 -9.98 13.01
CA GLU A 23 1.20 -10.10 13.41
C GLU A 23 2.13 -9.45 12.36
N ASN A 24 1.86 -9.65 11.06
CA ASN A 24 2.59 -8.98 9.98
C ASN A 24 2.56 -7.45 10.11
N VAL A 25 1.47 -6.86 10.60
CA VAL A 25 1.29 -5.41 10.77
C VAL A 25 1.82 -4.92 12.13
N VAL A 26 1.83 -5.77 13.16
CA VAL A 26 2.36 -5.46 14.50
C VAL A 26 3.89 -5.40 14.52
N LEU A 27 4.56 -6.30 13.78
CA LEU A 27 6.01 -6.47 13.86
C LEU A 27 6.83 -5.19 13.61
N PRO A 28 6.55 -4.37 12.57
CA PRO A 28 7.30 -3.12 12.35
C PRO A 28 7.22 -2.14 13.52
N GLN A 29 6.06 -2.07 14.18
CA GLN A 29 5.83 -1.17 15.33
C GLN A 29 6.58 -1.64 16.57
N MET A 30 6.56 -2.95 16.84
CA MET A 30 7.34 -3.53 17.94
C MET A 30 8.84 -3.31 17.73
N ILE A 31 9.33 -3.45 16.50
CA ILE A 31 10.72 -3.16 16.12
C ILE A 31 11.06 -1.66 16.31
N ALA A 32 10.06 -0.77 16.21
CA ALA A 32 10.17 0.66 16.48
C ALA A 32 10.05 1.00 17.99
N GLY A 33 9.83 0.01 18.87
CA GLY A 33 9.75 0.21 20.32
C GLY A 33 8.33 0.43 20.86
N VAL A 34 7.29 0.32 20.02
CA VAL A 34 5.88 0.41 20.46
C VAL A 34 5.50 -0.81 21.29
N GLY A 35 4.76 -0.59 22.37
CA GLY A 35 4.28 -1.68 23.24
C GLY A 35 3.37 -2.65 22.48
N LYS A 36 3.51 -3.97 22.72
CA LYS A 36 2.77 -5.01 21.98
C LYS A 36 1.25 -4.78 21.93
N ARG A 37 0.65 -4.35 23.04
CA ARG A 37 -0.79 -4.06 23.12
C ARG A 37 -1.19 -2.91 22.20
N GLU A 38 -0.50 -1.78 22.33
CA GLU A 38 -0.72 -0.60 21.50
C GLU A 38 -0.52 -0.90 20.00
N ALA A 39 0.55 -1.62 19.67
CA ALA A 39 0.83 -2.02 18.29
C ALA A 39 -0.28 -2.91 17.72
N ARG A 40 -0.82 -3.83 18.53
CA ARG A 40 -1.92 -4.71 18.13
C ARG A 40 -3.23 -3.95 17.94
N ASP A 41 -3.55 -3.03 18.84
CA ASP A 41 -4.76 -2.20 18.74
C ASP A 41 -4.73 -1.35 17.46
N PHE A 42 -3.59 -0.73 17.15
CA PHE A 42 -3.41 0.04 15.91
C PHE A 42 -3.42 -0.85 14.65
N ALA A 43 -2.74 -2.00 14.69
CA ALA A 43 -2.75 -2.95 13.59
C ALA A 43 -4.17 -3.45 13.28
N MET A 44 -4.96 -3.73 14.30
CA MET A 44 -6.35 -4.15 14.13
C MET A 44 -7.22 -3.04 13.54
N ASN A 45 -6.99 -1.78 13.94
CA ASN A 45 -7.66 -0.63 13.33
C ASN A 45 -7.35 -0.52 11.83
N LEU A 46 -6.06 -0.60 11.45
CA LEU A 46 -5.64 -0.56 10.05
C LEU A 46 -6.26 -1.70 9.24
N LEU A 47 -6.20 -2.94 9.74
CA LEU A 47 -6.79 -4.09 9.07
C LEU A 47 -8.31 -3.96 8.93
N THR A 48 -9.01 -3.47 9.95
CA THR A 48 -10.46 -3.25 9.88
C THR A 48 -10.83 -2.22 8.82
N ARG A 49 -10.07 -1.13 8.71
CA ARG A 49 -10.26 -0.10 7.67
C ARG A 49 -9.99 -0.61 6.26
N MET A 50 -9.14 -1.62 6.13
CA MET A 50 -8.90 -2.37 4.90
C MET A 50 -9.90 -3.51 4.67
N GLY A 51 -10.98 -3.60 5.46
CA GLY A 51 -11.97 -4.67 5.34
C GLY A 51 -11.45 -6.07 5.72
N LEU A 52 -10.39 -6.15 6.54
CA LEU A 52 -9.73 -7.39 6.96
C LEU A 52 -9.89 -7.70 8.46
N GLY A 53 -10.82 -7.04 9.16
CA GLY A 53 -11.04 -7.25 10.60
C GLY A 53 -11.27 -8.74 10.94
N ASP A 54 -12.23 -9.38 10.26
CA ASP A 54 -12.54 -10.80 10.46
C ASP A 54 -11.44 -11.75 9.96
N ARG A 55 -10.49 -11.22 9.18
CA ARG A 55 -9.37 -11.97 8.61
C ARG A 55 -8.05 -11.74 9.35
N ALA A 56 -8.04 -10.96 10.42
CA ALA A 56 -6.84 -10.52 11.12
C ALA A 56 -5.95 -11.68 11.64
N GLU A 57 -6.56 -12.80 12.04
CA GLU A 57 -5.82 -13.96 12.57
C GLU A 57 -5.41 -14.99 11.50
N HIS A 58 -5.82 -14.79 10.25
CA HIS A 58 -5.45 -15.70 9.16
C HIS A 58 -3.99 -15.49 8.75
N ARG A 59 -3.31 -16.59 8.42
CA ARG A 59 -1.97 -16.58 7.82
C ARG A 59 -2.05 -16.27 6.32
N PRO A 60 -0.96 -15.79 5.70
CA PRO A 60 -0.94 -15.44 4.28
C PRO A 60 -1.48 -16.52 3.34
N ALA A 61 -1.21 -17.80 3.63
CA ALA A 61 -1.70 -18.93 2.82
C ALA A 61 -3.23 -19.09 2.82
N GLU A 62 -3.92 -18.52 3.81
CA GLU A 62 -5.38 -18.57 3.94
C GLU A 62 -6.06 -17.33 3.36
N LEU A 63 -5.28 -16.35 2.90
CA LEU A 63 -5.75 -15.08 2.34
C LEU A 63 -5.66 -15.12 0.81
N SER A 64 -6.68 -14.58 0.15
CA SER A 64 -6.61 -14.30 -1.29
C SER A 64 -5.52 -13.28 -1.61
N GLY A 65 -5.08 -13.19 -2.87
CA GLY A 65 -4.06 -12.22 -3.28
C GLY A 65 -4.42 -10.77 -2.93
N GLY A 66 -5.68 -10.36 -3.12
CA GLY A 66 -6.17 -9.02 -2.76
C GLY A 66 -6.17 -8.77 -1.24
N GLU A 67 -6.45 -9.80 -0.44
CA GLU A 67 -6.35 -9.71 1.01
C GLU A 67 -4.89 -9.59 1.45
N GLN A 68 -3.97 -10.38 0.88
CA GLN A 68 -2.54 -10.26 1.17
C GLN A 68 -1.99 -8.87 0.80
N GLN A 69 -2.43 -8.29 -0.32
CA GLN A 69 -2.04 -6.94 -0.72
C GLN A 69 -2.47 -5.90 0.31
N ARG A 70 -3.73 -5.98 0.78
CA ARG A 70 -4.24 -5.09 1.82
C ARG A 70 -3.50 -5.23 3.14
N VAL A 71 -3.09 -6.46 3.52
CA VAL A 71 -2.19 -6.67 4.69
C VAL A 71 -0.83 -6.00 4.46
N ALA A 72 -0.23 -6.14 3.27
CA ALA A 72 1.06 -5.52 2.95
C ALA A 72 1.00 -3.99 3.03
N ILE A 73 -0.08 -3.38 2.56
CA ILE A 73 -0.33 -1.94 2.67
C ILE A 73 -0.50 -1.54 4.15
N ALA A 74 -1.33 -2.24 4.91
CA ALA A 74 -1.49 -1.99 6.35
C ALA A 74 -0.15 -2.06 7.10
N ARG A 75 0.70 -3.04 6.77
CA ARG A 75 2.04 -3.18 7.34
C ARG A 75 2.94 -1.99 6.99
N ALA A 76 2.88 -1.49 5.76
CA ALA A 76 3.67 -0.34 5.33
C ALA A 76 3.28 0.95 6.06
N LEU A 77 2.02 1.07 6.46
CA LEU A 77 1.47 2.20 7.21
C LEU A 77 1.60 2.06 8.72
N ALA A 78 1.99 0.88 9.23
CA ALA A 78 1.97 0.55 10.65
C ALA A 78 2.78 1.52 11.52
N ASN A 79 3.85 2.09 10.99
CA ASN A 79 4.71 3.05 11.70
C ASN A 79 4.30 4.52 11.50
N ARG A 80 3.14 4.79 10.89
CA ARG A 80 2.66 6.15 10.55
C ARG A 80 3.72 6.95 9.77
N PRO A 81 4.20 6.43 8.63
CA PRO A 81 5.27 7.07 7.88
C PRO A 81 4.83 8.42 7.32
N HIS A 82 5.76 9.34 7.13
CA HIS A 82 5.49 10.58 6.41
C HIS A 82 5.27 10.35 4.91
N VAL A 83 5.97 9.35 4.35
CA VAL A 83 5.89 9.00 2.93
C VAL A 83 5.71 7.49 2.76
N LEU A 84 4.73 7.09 1.95
CA LEU A 84 4.53 5.73 1.47
C LEU A 84 5.06 5.62 0.04
N LEU A 85 5.99 4.71 -0.17
CA LEU A 85 6.47 4.32 -1.50
C LEU A 85 5.82 3.00 -1.89
N ALA A 86 5.12 2.97 -3.01
CA ALA A 86 4.40 1.78 -3.48
C ALA A 86 4.78 1.44 -4.92
N ASP A 87 5.27 0.22 -5.12
CA ASP A 87 5.64 -0.30 -6.44
C ASP A 87 4.59 -1.30 -6.90
N GLU A 88 3.82 -0.94 -7.94
CA GLU A 88 2.73 -1.75 -8.50
C GLU A 88 1.79 -2.34 -7.43
N PRO A 89 1.23 -1.52 -6.51
CA PRO A 89 0.53 -2.00 -5.32
C PRO A 89 -0.77 -2.75 -5.60
N THR A 90 -1.19 -2.89 -6.85
CA THR A 90 -2.39 -3.61 -7.25
C THR A 90 -2.17 -4.46 -8.50
N GLY A 91 -0.93 -4.61 -8.99
CA GLY A 91 -0.64 -5.21 -10.30
C GLY A 91 -1.03 -6.69 -10.45
N ASN A 92 -1.13 -7.42 -9.33
CA ASN A 92 -1.48 -8.85 -9.29
C ASN A 92 -2.98 -9.12 -9.01
N LEU A 93 -3.82 -8.08 -9.01
CA LEU A 93 -5.24 -8.17 -8.66
C LEU A 93 -6.13 -8.04 -9.90
N ASP A 94 -7.31 -8.65 -9.85
CA ASP A 94 -8.32 -8.39 -10.88
C ASP A 94 -8.73 -6.90 -10.88
N PRO A 95 -9.16 -6.33 -12.02
CA PRO A 95 -9.40 -4.89 -12.13
C PRO A 95 -10.43 -4.30 -11.15
N LYS A 96 -11.38 -5.11 -10.65
CA LYS A 96 -12.38 -4.66 -9.69
C LYS A 96 -11.76 -4.59 -8.30
N THR A 97 -11.04 -5.62 -7.89
CA THR A 97 -10.33 -5.65 -6.61
C THR A 97 -9.22 -4.61 -6.57
N ALA A 98 -8.47 -4.43 -7.66
CA ALA A 98 -7.43 -3.40 -7.78
C ALA A 98 -7.97 -1.99 -7.48
N ARG A 99 -9.07 -1.59 -8.12
CA ARG A 99 -9.70 -0.28 -7.88
C ARG A 99 -10.15 -0.08 -6.44
N MET A 100 -10.75 -1.11 -5.84
CA MET A 100 -11.19 -1.06 -4.45
C MET A 100 -9.99 -0.89 -3.49
N VAL A 101 -8.96 -1.74 -3.63
CA VAL A 101 -7.74 -1.68 -2.79
C VAL A 101 -7.02 -0.34 -2.96
N PHE A 102 -6.92 0.16 -4.19
CA PHE A 102 -6.29 1.44 -4.48
C PHE A 102 -7.06 2.61 -3.85
N ALA A 103 -8.39 2.61 -3.94
CA ALA A 103 -9.22 3.63 -3.30
C ALA A 103 -9.09 3.61 -1.77
N GLU A 104 -9.08 2.43 -1.15
CA GLU A 104 -8.83 2.28 0.29
C GLU A 104 -7.46 2.82 0.70
N LEU A 105 -6.41 2.49 -0.06
CA LEU A 105 -5.06 3.02 0.13
C LEU A 105 -5.04 4.56 0.10
N LEU A 106 -5.60 5.18 -0.94
CA LEU A 106 -5.63 6.63 -1.05
C LEU A 106 -6.43 7.28 0.08
N ASN A 107 -7.55 6.70 0.47
CA ASN A 107 -8.36 7.19 1.59
C ASN A 107 -7.57 7.17 2.91
N ILE A 108 -6.83 6.10 3.17
CA ILE A 108 -6.02 5.99 4.38
C ILE A 108 -4.88 7.00 4.34
N CYS A 109 -4.13 7.09 3.24
CA CYS A 109 -3.06 8.07 3.09
C CYS A 109 -3.56 9.50 3.34
N ARG A 110 -4.70 9.89 2.75
CA ARG A 110 -5.32 11.20 2.94
C ARG A 110 -5.71 11.45 4.40
N SER A 111 -6.34 10.46 5.05
CA SER A 111 -6.78 10.59 6.44
C SER A 111 -5.64 10.65 7.47
N GLU A 112 -4.53 9.98 7.18
CA GLU A 112 -3.36 9.90 8.08
C GLU A 112 -2.32 10.98 7.75
N GLY A 113 -2.55 11.81 6.73
CA GLY A 113 -1.60 12.84 6.28
C GLY A 113 -0.32 12.27 5.68
N VAL A 114 -0.38 11.06 5.11
CA VAL A 114 0.76 10.37 4.49
C VAL A 114 0.85 10.74 3.01
N ALA A 115 2.00 11.22 2.57
CA ALA A 115 2.26 11.42 1.14
C ALA A 115 2.50 10.06 0.47
N ALA A 116 1.84 9.80 -0.66
CA ALA A 116 2.03 8.56 -1.41
C ALA A 116 2.74 8.81 -2.74
N VAL A 117 3.81 8.04 -3.00
CA VAL A 117 4.47 7.97 -4.31
C VAL A 117 4.27 6.56 -4.84
N ILE A 118 3.57 6.45 -5.97
CA ILE A 118 3.13 5.17 -6.51
C ILE A 118 3.66 5.00 -7.93
N ALA A 119 4.36 3.91 -8.18
CA ALA A 119 4.69 3.44 -9.52
C ALA A 119 3.60 2.49 -10.00
N THR A 120 3.05 2.74 -11.19
CA THR A 120 1.98 1.93 -11.79
C THR A 120 1.98 2.09 -13.31
N HIS A 121 1.72 0.99 -14.03
CA HIS A 121 1.40 1.01 -15.47
C HIS A 121 -0.11 1.20 -15.73
N ASN A 122 -0.95 1.18 -14.69
CA ASN A 122 -2.39 1.33 -14.83
C ASN A 122 -2.78 2.81 -14.83
N LEU A 123 -3.07 3.33 -16.04
CA LEU A 123 -3.45 4.73 -16.26
C LEU A 123 -4.79 5.11 -15.60
N ASP A 124 -5.72 4.17 -15.49
CA ASP A 124 -7.00 4.40 -14.79
C ASP A 124 -6.73 4.71 -13.31
N LEU A 125 -5.89 3.91 -12.64
CA LEU A 125 -5.50 4.18 -11.26
C LEU A 125 -4.69 5.47 -11.13
N ALA A 126 -3.75 5.72 -12.05
CA ALA A 126 -2.95 6.94 -12.05
C ALA A 126 -3.82 8.21 -12.15
N SER A 127 -4.95 8.15 -12.88
CA SER A 127 -5.87 9.29 -13.03
C SER A 127 -6.52 9.77 -11.72
N HIS A 128 -6.46 8.97 -10.66
CA HIS A 128 -6.98 9.32 -9.33
C HIS A 128 -5.93 10.00 -8.43
N MET A 129 -4.69 10.19 -8.91
CA MET A 129 -3.61 10.82 -8.17
C MET A 129 -3.64 12.35 -8.31
N ASP A 130 -3.16 13.08 -7.30
CA ASP A 130 -3.12 14.54 -7.33
C ASP A 130 -2.10 15.08 -8.35
N ARG A 131 -1.05 14.30 -8.66
CA ARG A 131 -0.06 14.57 -9.71
C ARG A 131 0.37 13.27 -10.37
N VAL A 132 0.51 13.31 -11.69
CA VAL A 132 1.00 12.18 -12.50
C VAL A 132 2.24 12.63 -13.26
N VAL A 133 3.27 11.79 -13.22
CA VAL A 133 4.51 11.96 -14.00
C VAL A 133 4.79 10.66 -14.76
N LEU A 134 5.27 10.77 -15.99
CA LEU A 134 5.72 9.63 -16.78
C LEU A 134 7.24 9.50 -16.65
N LEU A 135 7.71 8.29 -16.41
CA LEU A 135 9.12 7.94 -16.54
C LEU A 135 9.37 7.34 -17.93
N HIS A 136 10.09 8.06 -18.78
CA HIS A 136 10.45 7.62 -20.13
C HIS A 136 11.96 7.78 -20.35
N GLU A 137 12.64 6.72 -20.78
CA GLU A 137 14.10 6.70 -20.98
C GLU A 137 14.91 7.27 -19.80
N GLY A 138 14.47 7.01 -18.57
CA GLY A 138 15.11 7.50 -17.34
C GLY A 138 14.87 8.98 -17.03
N LYS A 139 13.98 9.66 -17.75
CA LYS A 139 13.59 11.06 -17.53
C LYS A 139 12.12 11.16 -17.11
N LEU A 140 11.81 12.15 -16.27
CA LEU A 140 10.44 12.43 -15.84
C LEU A 140 9.80 13.50 -16.73
N HIS A 141 8.58 13.23 -17.16
CA HIS A 141 7.74 14.10 -17.98
C HIS A 141 6.42 14.39 -17.24
N GLU A 142 5.87 15.60 -17.35
CA GLU A 142 4.62 15.99 -16.67
C GLU A 142 3.38 15.39 -17.36
N GLY A 143 2.42 14.93 -16.55
CA GLY A 143 1.21 14.18 -16.93
C GLY A 143 0.37 14.75 -18.08
N SER A 144 0.38 16.07 -18.28
CA SER A 144 -0.42 16.75 -19.31
C SER A 144 0.06 16.50 -20.74
N ASP A 145 1.33 16.20 -20.93
CA ASP A 145 1.94 16.11 -22.27
C ASP A 145 1.77 14.69 -22.87
N ILE A 146 1.43 13.71 -22.03
CA ILE A 146 1.56 12.28 -22.33
C ILE A 146 0.30 11.70 -22.97
N ALA A 147 -0.90 12.20 -22.67
CA ALA A 147 -2.12 11.71 -23.31
C ALA A 147 -2.12 11.94 -24.84
N ALA A 148 -1.45 13.01 -25.29
CA ALA A 148 -1.26 13.31 -26.70
C ALA A 148 -0.15 12.48 -27.36
N GLU A 149 0.91 12.15 -26.62
CA GLU A 149 2.09 11.43 -27.16
C GLU A 149 1.89 9.90 -27.15
N TYR A 150 1.24 9.32 -26.14
CA TYR A 150 1.01 7.87 -26.04
C TYR A 150 -0.07 7.33 -26.98
N GLN A 151 -1.01 8.16 -27.45
CA GLN A 151 -1.96 7.76 -28.51
C GLN A 151 -1.33 7.76 -29.91
N SER A 152 -0.08 8.22 -30.05
CA SER A 152 0.64 8.31 -31.32
C SER A 152 1.70 7.21 -31.53
N LEU A 153 1.83 6.28 -30.58
CA LEU A 153 2.63 5.05 -30.66
C LEU A 153 1.73 3.81 -30.75
#